data_AF-U5C7C2-F1
#
_entry.id   AF-U5C7C2-F1
#
_cell.length_a   1.000
_cell.length_b   1.000
_cell.length_c   1.000
_cell.angle_alpha   90.00
_cell.angle_beta   90.00
_cell.angle_gamma   90.00
#
_symmetry.space_group_name_H-M   'P 1'
#
loop_
_entity.id
_entity.type
_entity.pdbx_description
1 polymer ?
#
loop_
_entity_poly.entity_id
_entity_poly.type
_entity_poly.pdbx_seq_one_letter_code
_entity_poly.pdbx_strand_id
1 'polypeptide(L)'
;MSIFQNQELMEPSLLQEAIQLLQKDFDLPAVQSELTEEQLIILFTPVLQHLLNRDFERLLQICYKIDLGENTFKHILHESEPNEMASDLARAIIARHKLKIEIRRRYSAG
;
A
#
# COMPACT_ATOMS: atom_id res chain seq x y z
N MET A 1 -12.53 -42.39 -9.66
CA MET A 1 -11.69 -41.78 -10.72
C MET A 1 -12.36 -40.47 -11.11
N SER A 2 -11.91 -39.27 -10.74
CA SER A 2 -10.93 -38.77 -9.78
C SER A 2 -11.46 -37.37 -9.44
N ILE A 3 -11.73 -37.14 -8.16
CA ILE A 3 -11.57 -35.87 -7.41
C ILE A 3 -11.95 -34.59 -8.18
N PHE A 4 -13.16 -34.07 -7.92
CA PHE A 4 -13.41 -32.64 -8.02
C PHE A 4 -12.37 -31.94 -7.15
N GLN A 5 -11.40 -31.26 -7.78
CA GLN A 5 -10.51 -30.35 -7.09
C GLN A 5 -11.39 -29.28 -6.45
N ASN A 6 -11.58 -29.38 -5.14
CA ASN A 6 -11.90 -28.24 -4.31
C ASN A 6 -10.79 -27.21 -4.56
N GLN A 7 -11.04 -26.24 -5.45
CA GLN A 7 -10.36 -24.96 -5.35
C GLN A 7 -10.87 -24.32 -4.07
N GLU A 8 -10.19 -24.57 -2.96
CA GLU A 8 -10.15 -23.59 -1.89
C GLU A 8 -9.73 -22.29 -2.55
N LEU A 9 -10.67 -21.35 -2.64
CA LEU A 9 -10.36 -19.95 -2.93
C LEU A 9 -9.40 -19.52 -1.82
N MET A 10 -8.09 -19.64 -2.07
CA MET A 10 -7.09 -19.14 -1.13
C MET A 10 -7.33 -17.65 -1.01
N GLU A 11 -7.82 -17.23 0.16
CA GLU A 11 -7.90 -15.82 0.51
C GLU A 11 -6.55 -15.18 0.20
N PRO A 12 -6.51 -14.10 -0.59
CA PRO A 12 -5.26 -13.46 -0.96
C PRO A 12 -4.47 -13.11 0.30
N SER A 13 -3.14 -13.22 0.22
CA SER A 13 -2.30 -12.80 1.34
C SER A 13 -2.59 -11.34 1.67
N LEU A 14 -2.41 -10.95 2.94
CA LEU A 14 -2.60 -9.55 3.37
C LEU A 14 -1.81 -8.57 2.50
N LEU A 15 -0.61 -8.97 2.08
CA LEU A 15 0.24 -8.19 1.20
C LEU A 15 -0.33 -8.10 -0.22
N GLN A 16 -0.87 -9.19 -0.77
CA GLN A 16 -1.46 -9.19 -2.10
C GLN A 16 -2.70 -8.27 -2.18
N GLU A 17 -3.55 -8.27 -1.15
CA GLU A 17 -4.65 -7.30 -1.07
C GLU A 17 -4.14 -5.86 -0.95
N ALA A 18 -3.09 -5.63 -0.15
CA ALA A 18 -2.50 -4.29 -0.03
C ALA A 18 -1.96 -3.80 -1.38
N ILE A 19 -1.33 -4.67 -2.17
CA ILE A 19 -0.86 -4.38 -3.54
C ILE A 19 -2.03 -3.98 -4.44
N GLN A 20 -3.16 -4.69 -4.38
CA GLN A 20 -4.35 -4.35 -5.18
C GLN A 20 -4.93 -2.98 -4.81
N LEU A 21 -4.96 -2.64 -3.51
CA LEU A 21 -5.41 -1.31 -3.08
C LEU A 21 -4.45 -0.21 -3.54
N LEU A 22 -3.13 -0.44 -3.44
CA LEU A 22 -2.12 0.49 -3.94
C LEU A 22 -2.25 0.72 -5.45
N GLN A 23 -2.44 -0.34 -6.23
CA GLN A 23 -2.67 -0.23 -7.67
C GLN A 23 -3.86 0.65 -8.00
N LYS A 24 -4.95 0.53 -7.25
CA LYS A 24 -6.14 1.34 -7.42
C LYS A 24 -5.95 2.79 -6.96
N ASP A 25 -5.30 3.02 -5.81
CA ASP A 25 -5.20 4.35 -5.23
C ASP A 25 -4.11 5.21 -5.90
N PHE A 26 -3.13 4.59 -6.56
CA PHE A 26 -2.03 5.25 -7.27
C PHE A 26 -2.03 5.04 -8.79
N ASP A 27 -3.08 4.40 -9.34
CA ASP A 27 -3.20 4.06 -10.76
C ASP A 27 -1.99 3.27 -11.30
N LEU A 28 -1.49 2.30 -10.51
CA LEU A 28 -0.32 1.49 -10.87
C LEU A 28 -0.69 0.30 -11.75
N PRO A 29 0.21 -0.14 -12.64
CA PRO A 29 -0.01 -1.36 -13.41
C PRO A 29 -0.14 -2.59 -12.51
N ALA A 30 -0.90 -3.57 -12.98
CA ALA A 30 -1.04 -4.84 -12.29
C ALA A 30 0.30 -5.57 -12.20
N VAL A 31 0.64 -6.00 -10.99
CA VAL A 31 1.81 -6.84 -10.69
C VAL A 31 1.35 -8.29 -10.70
N GLN A 32 1.97 -9.10 -11.56
CA GLN A 32 1.61 -10.51 -11.76
C GLN A 32 2.44 -11.47 -10.90
N SER A 33 3.54 -11.00 -10.30
CA SER A 33 4.44 -11.78 -9.47
C SER A 33 4.16 -11.59 -7.97
N GLU A 34 4.36 -12.62 -7.18
CA GLU A 34 4.43 -12.51 -5.72
C GLU A 34 5.62 -11.60 -5.34
N LEU A 35 5.32 -10.51 -4.64
CA LEU A 35 6.33 -9.60 -4.11
C LEU A 35 6.48 -9.80 -2.61
N THR A 36 7.70 -9.67 -2.09
CA THR A 36 7.91 -9.40 -0.67
C THR A 36 7.56 -7.94 -0.35
N GLU A 37 7.32 -7.65 0.93
CA GLU A 37 7.04 -6.28 1.36
C GLU A 37 8.21 -5.33 1.08
N GLU A 38 9.44 -5.81 1.23
CA GLU A 38 10.65 -5.05 0.90
C GLU A 38 10.75 -4.74 -0.61
N GLN A 39 10.45 -5.72 -1.47
CA GLN A 39 10.40 -5.49 -2.91
C GLN A 39 9.30 -4.49 -3.29
N LEU A 40 8.14 -4.56 -2.64
CA LEU A 40 7.06 -3.59 -2.84
C LEU A 40 7.49 -2.18 -2.44
N ILE A 41 8.16 -2.02 -1.30
CA ILE A 41 8.70 -0.71 -0.86
C ILE A 41 9.67 -0.17 -1.92
N ILE A 42 10.61 -0.99 -2.39
CA ILE A 42 11.60 -0.60 -3.41
C ILE A 42 10.90 -0.17 -4.71
N LEU A 43 9.91 -0.93 -5.17
CA LEU A 43 9.17 -0.62 -6.41
C LEU A 43 8.28 0.61 -6.27
N PHE A 44 7.73 0.86 -5.09
CA PHE A 44 6.79 1.96 -4.87
C PHE A 44 7.48 3.29 -4.54
N THR A 45 8.69 3.25 -3.97
CA THR A 45 9.47 4.44 -3.60
C THR A 45 9.64 5.43 -4.76
N PRO A 46 10.00 5.02 -6.00
CA PRO A 46 10.11 5.95 -7.14
C PRO A 46 8.80 6.65 -7.51
N VAL A 47 7.65 5.98 -7.32
CA VAL A 47 6.32 6.57 -7.56
C VAL A 47 6.10 7.72 -6.58
N LEU A 48 6.37 7.48 -5.29
CA LEU A 48 6.21 8.51 -4.26
C LEU A 48 7.22 9.64 -4.41
N GLN A 49 8.46 9.33 -4.80
CA GLN A 49 9.46 10.34 -5.11
C GLN A 49 9.00 11.25 -6.26
N HIS A 50 8.37 10.68 -7.30
CA HIS A 50 7.80 11.47 -8.39
C HIS A 50 6.68 12.38 -7.89
N LEU A 51 5.72 11.85 -7.12
CA LEU A 51 4.61 12.64 -6.57
C LEU A 51 5.10 13.75 -5.63
N LEU A 52 6.05 13.46 -4.72
CA LEU A 52 6.68 14.46 -3.86
C LEU A 52 7.27 15.62 -4.67
N ASN A 53 7.97 15.30 -5.77
CA ASN A 53 8.71 16.30 -6.54
C ASN A 53 7.87 17.03 -7.60
N ARG A 54 6.79 16.42 -8.09
CA ARG A 54 6.09 16.86 -9.30
C ARG A 54 4.59 17.03 -9.13
N ASP A 55 3.98 16.35 -8.17
CA ASP A 55 2.53 16.31 -7.99
C ASP A 55 2.14 16.09 -6.52
N PHE A 56 2.58 17.03 -5.69
CA PHE A 56 2.41 16.96 -4.24
C PHE A 56 0.93 17.06 -3.83
N GLU A 57 0.14 17.81 -4.60
CA GLU A 57 -1.30 17.93 -4.35
C GLU A 57 -2.00 16.58 -4.53
N ARG A 58 -1.69 15.82 -5.59
CA ARG A 58 -2.21 14.46 -5.76
C ARG A 58 -1.76 13.53 -4.64
N LEU A 59 -0.51 13.63 -4.19
CA LEU A 59 -0.03 12.85 -3.04
C LEU A 59 -0.89 13.10 -1.80
N LEU A 60 -1.11 14.37 -1.46
CA LEU A 60 -1.95 14.77 -0.33
C LEU A 60 -3.38 14.23 -0.47
N GLN A 61 -4.00 14.38 -1.64
CA GLN A 61 -5.36 13.89 -1.90
C GLN A 61 -5.46 12.37 -1.68
N ILE A 62 -4.47 11.60 -2.15
CA ILE A 62 -4.42 10.16 -1.93
C ILE A 62 -4.25 9.84 -0.44
N CYS A 63 -3.32 10.51 0.26
CA CYS A 63 -3.09 10.32 1.69
C CYS A 63 -4.37 10.55 2.52
N TYR A 64 -5.14 11.59 2.22
CA TYR A 64 -6.44 11.82 2.87
C TYR A 64 -7.45 10.70 2.56
N LYS A 65 -7.55 10.27 1.30
CA LYS A 65 -8.49 9.21 0.88
C LYS A 65 -8.22 7.86 1.56
N ILE A 66 -6.96 7.53 1.80
CA ILE A 66 -6.57 6.29 2.47
C ILE A 66 -6.52 6.42 4.00
N ASP A 67 -6.82 7.61 4.53
CA ASP A 67 -6.76 7.94 5.95
C ASP A 67 -5.34 7.75 6.53
N LEU A 68 -4.32 8.19 5.77
CA LEU A 68 -2.97 8.38 6.31
C LEU A 68 -3.00 9.68 7.12
N GLY A 69 -3.08 9.54 8.45
CA GLY A 69 -3.27 10.67 9.36
C GLY A 69 -2.30 11.83 9.09
N GLU A 70 -2.81 13.06 9.13
CA GLU A 70 -2.05 14.28 8.81
C GLU A 70 -0.79 14.42 9.67
N ASN A 71 -0.86 14.02 10.94
CA ASN A 71 0.30 14.00 11.84
C ASN A 71 1.39 13.03 11.36
N THR A 72 1.02 11.83 10.92
CA THR A 72 1.96 10.85 10.36
C THR A 72 2.62 11.39 9.09
N PHE A 73 1.82 11.98 8.20
CA PHE A 73 2.34 12.55 6.96
C PHE A 73 3.32 13.69 7.23
N LYS A 74 2.93 14.67 8.05
CA LYS A 74 3.80 15.81 8.43
C LYS A 74 5.07 15.36 9.16
N HIS A 75 4.96 14.37 10.04
CA HIS A 75 6.11 13.82 10.74
C HIS A 75 7.13 13.25 9.76
N ILE A 76 6.70 12.45 8.78
CA ILE A 76 7.58 11.91 7.74
C ILE A 76 8.21 13.03 6.90
N LEU A 77 7.45 14.07 6.55
CA LEU A 77 8.00 15.19 5.78
C LEU A 77 9.06 16.02 6.54
N HIS A 78 9.00 16.06 7.87
CA HIS A 78 9.91 16.89 8.68
C HIS A 78 11.09 16.11 9.26
N GLU A 79 10.88 14.84 9.62
CA GLU A 79 11.86 14.06 10.38
C GLU A 79 12.63 13.05 9.53
N SER A 80 12.13 12.68 8.34
CA SER A 80 12.86 11.79 7.45
C SER A 80 14.04 12.52 6.80
N GLU A 81 15.15 11.81 6.67
CA GLU A 81 16.27 12.27 5.85
C GLU A 81 15.81 12.50 4.40
N PRO A 82 16.34 13.50 3.67
CA PRO A 82 15.86 13.85 2.33
C PRO A 82 15.84 12.68 1.34
N ASN A 83 16.75 11.73 1.48
CA ASN A 83 16.85 10.55 0.61
C ASN A 83 15.99 9.36 1.08
N GLU A 84 15.41 9.43 2.28
CA GLU A 84 14.63 8.35 2.90
C GLU A 84 13.14 8.63 2.91
N MET A 85 12.74 9.91 2.85
CA MET A 85 11.34 10.38 2.92
C MET A 85 10.38 9.61 2.01
N ALA A 86 10.74 9.37 0.74
CA ALA A 86 9.88 8.61 -0.18
C ALA A 86 9.70 7.14 0.25
N SER A 87 10.75 6.53 0.82
CA SER A 87 10.69 5.15 1.30
C SER A 87 9.91 5.03 2.62
N ASP A 88 10.00 6.04 3.49
CA ASP A 88 9.23 6.11 4.74
C ASP A 88 7.75 6.32 4.47
N LEU A 89 7.40 7.17 3.49
CA LEU A 89 6.03 7.25 3.01
C LEU A 89 5.55 5.92 2.44
N ALA A 90 6.38 5.20 1.67
CA ALA A 90 6.00 3.90 1.12
C ALA A 90 5.65 2.91 2.24
N ARG A 91 6.49 2.82 3.27
CA ARG A 91 6.24 1.98 4.46
C ARG A 91 4.94 2.37 5.17
N ALA A 92 4.74 3.67 5.43
CA ALA A 92 3.56 4.16 6.14
C ALA A 92 2.26 3.89 5.36
N ILE A 93 2.28 4.10 4.05
CA ILE A 93 1.13 3.84 3.17
C ILE A 93 0.82 2.35 3.09
N ILE A 94 1.83 1.48 2.91
CA ILE A 94 1.64 0.02 2.89
C ILE A 94 1.06 -0.45 4.23
N ALA A 95 1.61 0.01 5.35
CA ALA A 95 1.12 -0.32 6.69
C ALA A 95 -0.34 0.11 6.88
N ARG A 96 -0.72 1.31 6.42
CA ARG A 96 -2.09 1.82 6.51
C ARG A 96 -3.09 0.95 5.72
N HIS A 97 -2.68 0.46 4.54
CA HIS A 97 -3.49 -0.45 3.74
C HIS A 97 -3.67 -1.81 4.42
N LYS A 98 -2.59 -2.40 4.94
CA LYS A 98 -2.63 -3.65 5.69
C LYS A 98 -3.59 -3.53 6.89
N LEU A 99 -3.48 -2.46 7.67
CA LEU A 99 -4.38 -2.19 8.80
C LEU A 99 -5.85 -2.08 8.36
N LYS A 100 -6.14 -1.40 7.24
CA LYS A 100 -7.49 -1.28 6.69
C LYS A 100 -8.08 -2.65 6.34
N ILE A 101 -7.28 -3.53 5.74
CA ILE A 101 -7.68 -4.90 5.39
C ILE A 101 -7.92 -5.72 6.66
N GLU A 102 -7.02 -5.67 7.63
CA GLU A 102 -7.16 -6.39 8.90
C GLU A 102 -8.42 -5.98 9.67
N ILE A 103 -8.71 -4.67 9.76
CA ILE A 103 -9.93 -4.16 10.38
C ILE A 103 -11.16 -4.70 9.64
N ARG A 104 -11.18 -4.63 8.30
CA ARG A 104 -12.29 -5.19 7.51
C ARG A 104 -12.48 -6.66 7.78
N ARG A 105 -11.43 -7.48 7.67
CA ARG A 105 -11.48 -8.92 7.96
C ARG A 105 -11.99 -9.22 9.38
N ARG A 106 -11.59 -8.43 10.38
CA ARG A 106 -12.00 -8.59 11.78
C ARG A 106 -13.47 -8.28 12.03
N TYR A 107 -14.04 -7.30 11.33
CA TYR A 107 -15.41 -6.81 11.56
C TYR A 107 -16.40 -7.20 10.45
N SER A 108 -15.97 -7.82 9.35
CA SER A 108 -16.83 -8.34 8.28
C SER A 108 -17.47 -9.70 8.61
N ALA A 109 -17.07 -10.34 9.72
CA ALA A 109 -17.68 -11.58 10.22
C ALA A 109 -18.81 -11.34 11.25
N GLY A 110 -19.25 -10.09 11.42
CA GLY A 110 -20.33 -9.69 12.34
C GLY A 110 -21.63 -9.34 11.63
#